data_AF-A0AAU7VP81-F1
#
_entry.id   AF-A0AAU7VP81-F1
#
_cell.length_a   1.000
_cell.length_b   1.000
_cell.length_c   1.000
_cell.angle_alpha   90.00
_cell.angle_beta   90.00
_cell.angle_gamma   90.00
#
_symmetry.space_group_name_H-M   'P 1'
#
loop_
_entity.id
_entity.type
_entity.pdbx_description
1 polymer ?
#
loop_
_entity_poly.entity_id
_entity_poly.type
_entity_poly.pdbx_seq_one_letter_code
_entity_poly.pdbx_strand_id
1 'polypeptide(L)'
;MEKNSFVYYLDQFNVLSPNHSKIYDEYTSGTEFSEYNFTIKTKVQNQLISYFKQNPQNVILTGNAGDGKTRLCRVVYDELSNKKLNDWPEKGIIDIDFKFGTLRVVKDLSELKDDVILHQLKELQKSMLDKKRKLYFLIAANEGKLTKFISKYDELESLREEIMLRFESHYNNNEQLNLINLLDITSSVYVKEILNNWNREENWESCRQCTKIESCIIFLNHKRLSVDLIKDRILEQYRILDYLDIHITMRELLIHMSFTITGGLLCNDIHEAQYKELAEQSKKVYYENFYGENVKANAFVDMKAVKALRTIDVGVSSQSEVDDFIVNGDISGDEKLEKYHKKLFDEDLDMSYGYFTRKLKRYRDHNGVADNDFIDDWVQRLRRKFYFEAIDEIEINRRLLLPFQHLGQYENLFNNPREKVTVRPKLINGLNRSFTNRLVKPSQSLFATSQNLMIYDEFRGRTLEIKDQEGREDIDFIPSKFKLEISPEVKLQMNLYIFEYLMRVNSGGTHNVLSEEAHILIDTFKNDLLRISEPEEYVLNILRLDRETGLYVDDQIEL
;
A
#
# COMPACT_ATOMS: atom_id res chain seq x y z
N MET A 1 -39.28 -9.15 4.90
CA MET A 1 -37.90 -8.86 5.38
C MET A 1 -37.20 -8.16 4.24
N GLU A 2 -36.96 -6.87 4.39
CA GLU A 2 -36.30 -6.08 3.35
C GLU A 2 -34.80 -6.33 3.43
N LYS A 3 -34.24 -6.90 2.37
CA LYS A 3 -32.83 -7.27 2.28
C LYS A 3 -32.16 -6.28 1.35
N ASN A 4 -31.04 -5.70 1.77
CA ASN A 4 -30.32 -4.74 0.95
C ASN A 4 -29.51 -5.48 -0.13
N SER A 5 -29.91 -5.35 -1.40
CA SER A 5 -29.21 -5.92 -2.56
C SER A 5 -27.77 -5.45 -2.69
N PHE A 6 -27.41 -4.25 -2.21
CA PHE A 6 -26.04 -3.76 -2.19
C PHE A 6 -25.12 -4.62 -1.31
N VAL A 7 -25.62 -5.14 -0.18
CA VAL A 7 -24.83 -6.05 0.68
C VAL A 7 -24.50 -7.35 -0.07
N TYR A 8 -25.40 -7.84 -0.91
CA TYR A 8 -25.15 -9.02 -1.74
C TYR A 8 -24.23 -8.73 -2.93
N TYR A 9 -24.25 -7.50 -3.46
CA TYR A 9 -23.23 -7.04 -4.40
C TYR A 9 -21.84 -7.05 -3.76
N LEU A 10 -21.70 -6.53 -2.53
CA LEU A 10 -20.43 -6.55 -1.82
C LEU A 10 -19.92 -7.97 -1.54
N ASP A 11 -20.80 -8.94 -1.31
CA ASP A 11 -20.44 -10.35 -1.11
C ASP A 11 -19.78 -10.99 -2.33
N GLN A 12 -19.96 -10.42 -3.53
CA GLN A 12 -19.19 -10.85 -4.70
C GLN A 12 -17.69 -10.70 -4.45
N PHE A 13 -17.27 -9.73 -3.62
CA PHE A 13 -15.88 -9.49 -3.23
C PHE A 13 -15.43 -10.28 -1.97
N ASN A 14 -16.30 -11.12 -1.41
CA ASN A 14 -16.00 -11.84 -0.17
C ASN A 14 -15.27 -13.16 -0.45
N VAL A 15 -14.04 -13.29 0.03
CA VAL A 15 -13.23 -14.51 -0.12
C VAL A 15 -13.81 -15.73 0.59
N LEU A 16 -14.67 -15.51 1.58
CA LEU A 16 -15.38 -16.58 2.28
C LEU A 16 -16.62 -17.09 1.51
N SER A 17 -17.04 -16.38 0.47
CA SER A 17 -18.26 -16.71 -0.28
C SER A 17 -17.95 -17.70 -1.42
N PRO A 18 -18.83 -18.68 -1.69
CA PRO A 18 -18.78 -19.48 -2.91
C PRO A 18 -18.82 -18.63 -4.19
N ASN A 19 -19.32 -17.38 -4.09
CA ASN A 19 -19.35 -16.42 -5.19
C ASN A 19 -17.98 -15.77 -5.48
N HIS A 20 -16.95 -15.98 -4.65
CA HIS A 20 -15.60 -15.42 -4.84
C HIS A 20 -14.97 -15.78 -6.20
N SER A 21 -15.34 -16.94 -6.77
CA SER A 21 -14.91 -17.33 -8.12
C SER A 21 -15.32 -16.31 -9.19
N LYS A 22 -16.42 -15.57 -8.98
CA LYS A 22 -16.93 -14.52 -9.88
C LYS A 22 -16.14 -13.21 -9.85
N ILE A 23 -15.14 -13.05 -8.97
CA ILE A 23 -14.19 -11.92 -9.02
C ILE A 23 -13.07 -12.17 -10.03
N TYR A 24 -12.75 -13.45 -10.26
CA TYR A 24 -11.71 -13.84 -11.21
C TYR A 24 -12.20 -13.70 -12.65
N ASP A 25 -13.48 -14.01 -12.87
CA ASP A 25 -14.18 -13.52 -14.04
C ASP A 25 -14.43 -12.03 -13.84
N GLU A 26 -13.98 -11.19 -14.76
CA GLU A 26 -14.12 -9.72 -14.69
C GLU A 26 -15.57 -9.25 -14.89
N TYR A 27 -16.52 -10.10 -14.49
CA TYR A 27 -17.96 -9.99 -14.62
C TYR A 27 -18.63 -9.93 -13.26
N THR A 28 -18.68 -8.71 -12.71
CA THR A 28 -19.91 -8.22 -12.05
C THR A 28 -20.89 -7.62 -13.07
N SER A 29 -20.76 -7.99 -14.35
CA SER A 29 -21.74 -7.76 -15.42
C SER A 29 -22.79 -8.90 -15.50
N GLY A 30 -23.13 -9.49 -14.37
CA GLY A 30 -24.47 -10.04 -14.21
C GLY A 30 -25.46 -8.86 -14.21
N THR A 31 -26.55 -8.96 -14.96
CA THR A 31 -27.60 -7.93 -15.02
C THR A 31 -28.13 -7.56 -13.62
N GLU A 32 -28.02 -8.48 -12.66
CA GLU A 32 -28.55 -8.41 -11.31
C GLU A 32 -28.02 -7.24 -10.45
N PHE A 33 -26.76 -6.81 -10.61
CA PHE A 33 -26.17 -5.74 -9.78
C PHE A 33 -25.61 -4.56 -10.60
N SER A 34 -26.07 -4.42 -11.84
CA SER A 34 -25.56 -3.40 -12.76
C SER A 34 -25.72 -1.96 -12.25
N GLU A 35 -26.69 -1.71 -11.37
CA GLU A 35 -26.94 -0.41 -10.73
C GLU A 35 -25.86 0.01 -9.72
N TYR A 36 -25.15 -0.94 -9.11
CA TYR A 36 -24.09 -0.68 -8.13
C TYR A 36 -22.69 -0.59 -8.74
N ASN A 37 -22.56 -0.96 -10.02
CA ASN A 37 -21.30 -0.89 -10.72
C ASN A 37 -20.87 0.56 -10.92
N PHE A 38 -19.73 0.91 -10.32
CA PHE A 38 -19.09 2.20 -10.51
C PHE A 38 -17.77 2.02 -11.26
N THR A 39 -17.38 3.03 -12.02
CA THR A 39 -16.11 3.06 -12.74
C THR A 39 -15.25 4.17 -12.18
N ILE A 40 -14.07 3.79 -11.68
CA ILE A 40 -13.05 4.75 -11.28
C ILE A 40 -12.34 5.24 -12.54
N LYS A 41 -12.43 6.56 -12.79
CA LYS A 41 -11.73 7.18 -13.91
C LYS A 41 -10.27 7.36 -13.53
N THR A 42 -9.40 6.66 -14.25
CA THR A 42 -7.95 6.68 -14.01
C THR A 42 -7.25 7.50 -15.09
N LYS A 43 -6.14 8.15 -14.75
CA LYS A 43 -5.28 8.85 -15.72
C LYS A 43 -4.77 7.88 -16.79
N VAL A 44 -4.36 6.68 -16.39
CA VAL A 44 -3.89 5.63 -17.31
C VAL A 44 -4.95 5.28 -18.35
N GLN A 45 -6.23 5.19 -17.97
CA GLN A 45 -7.32 4.94 -18.90
C GLN A 45 -7.47 6.07 -19.92
N ASN A 46 -7.45 7.32 -19.46
CA ASN A 46 -7.57 8.48 -20.36
C ASN A 46 -6.39 8.53 -21.35
N GLN A 47 -5.18 8.28 -20.87
CA GLN A 47 -3.98 8.24 -21.70
C GLN A 47 -4.05 7.10 -22.73
N LEU A 48 -4.42 5.90 -22.31
CA LEU A 48 -4.59 4.75 -23.21
C LEU A 48 -5.57 5.05 -24.34
N ILE A 49 -6.74 5.61 -24.01
CA ILE A 49 -7.73 6.01 -25.02
C ILE A 49 -7.14 7.08 -25.94
N SER A 50 -6.37 8.04 -25.41
CA SER A 50 -5.75 9.11 -26.19
C SER A 50 -4.76 8.58 -27.23
N TYR A 51 -3.97 7.55 -26.90
CA TYR A 51 -3.06 6.91 -27.84
C TYR A 51 -3.85 6.42 -29.06
N PHE A 52 -4.88 5.62 -28.87
CA PHE A 52 -5.59 5.05 -30.02
C PHE A 52 -6.51 6.04 -30.75
N LYS A 53 -6.97 7.11 -30.10
CA LYS A 53 -7.86 8.12 -30.74
C LYS A 53 -7.12 9.24 -31.48
N GLN A 54 -5.92 9.61 -31.05
CA GLN A 54 -5.22 10.80 -31.56
C GLN A 54 -3.94 10.43 -32.32
N ASN A 55 -3.05 9.67 -31.68
CA ASN A 55 -1.77 9.26 -32.24
C ASN A 55 -1.55 7.76 -31.95
N PRO A 56 -2.02 6.85 -32.81
CA PRO A 56 -2.06 5.42 -32.54
C PRO A 56 -0.65 4.86 -32.37
N GLN A 57 -0.44 4.15 -31.26
CA GLN A 57 0.85 3.61 -30.83
C GLN A 57 0.66 2.15 -30.38
N ASN A 58 1.71 1.34 -30.41
CA ASN A 58 1.65 0.03 -29.76
C ASN A 58 1.77 0.23 -28.24
N VAL A 59 1.00 -0.54 -27.49
CA VAL A 59 0.99 -0.46 -26.02
C VAL A 59 1.05 -1.86 -25.42
N ILE A 60 1.93 -2.02 -24.43
CA ILE A 60 1.96 -3.17 -23.54
C ILE A 60 1.60 -2.70 -22.13
N LEU A 61 0.59 -3.33 -21.54
CA LEU A 61 0.21 -3.18 -20.14
C LEU A 61 0.83 -4.32 -19.32
N THR A 62 1.68 -3.98 -18.36
CA THR A 62 2.22 -4.95 -17.39
C THR A 62 1.64 -4.73 -16.00
N GLY A 63 1.75 -5.76 -15.16
CA GLY A 63 1.33 -5.71 -13.76
C GLY A 63 0.89 -7.07 -13.24
N ASN A 64 0.42 -7.10 -12.00
CA ASN A 64 -0.05 -8.31 -11.33
C ASN A 64 -1.50 -8.66 -11.70
N ALA A 65 -1.90 -9.89 -11.40
CA ALA A 65 -3.30 -10.30 -11.54
C ALA A 65 -4.16 -9.50 -10.56
N GLY A 66 -5.19 -8.82 -11.06
CA GLY A 66 -6.06 -7.95 -10.23
C GLY A 66 -5.82 -6.44 -10.38
N ASP A 67 -4.78 -5.99 -11.08
CA ASP A 67 -4.52 -4.55 -11.34
C ASP A 67 -5.46 -3.93 -12.39
N GLY A 68 -6.29 -4.74 -13.05
CA GLY A 68 -7.26 -4.26 -14.03
C GLY A 68 -6.72 -4.09 -15.45
N LYS A 69 -5.61 -4.74 -15.82
CA LYS A 69 -5.08 -4.77 -17.20
C LYS A 69 -6.16 -5.11 -18.23
N THR A 70 -6.88 -6.21 -18.03
CA THR A 70 -7.94 -6.64 -18.95
C THR A 70 -9.14 -5.69 -18.96
N ARG A 71 -9.49 -5.10 -17.81
CA ARG A 71 -10.51 -4.06 -17.73
C ARG A 71 -10.13 -2.88 -18.62
N LEU A 72 -8.88 -2.43 -18.57
CA LEU A 72 -8.37 -1.37 -19.44
C LEU A 72 -8.44 -1.78 -20.92
N CYS A 73 -8.06 -3.02 -21.27
CA CYS A 73 -8.22 -3.56 -22.62
C CYS A 73 -9.68 -3.51 -23.10
N ARG A 74 -10.64 -3.88 -22.25
CA ARG A 74 -12.08 -3.79 -22.56
C ARG A 74 -12.54 -2.34 -22.72
N VAL A 75 -12.14 -1.43 -21.83
CA VAL A 75 -12.51 -0.02 -21.94
C VAL A 75 -12.02 0.56 -23.27
N VAL A 76 -10.79 0.26 -23.68
CA VAL A 76 -10.28 0.68 -24.98
C VAL A 76 -11.10 0.05 -26.12
N TYR A 77 -11.46 -1.24 -26.01
CA TYR A 77 -12.32 -1.90 -26.99
C TYR A 77 -13.67 -1.19 -27.13
N ASP A 78 -14.39 -0.99 -26.01
CA ASP A 78 -15.74 -0.42 -25.99
C ASP A 78 -15.75 1.03 -26.49
N GLU A 79 -14.65 1.76 -26.30
CA GLU A 79 -14.51 3.15 -26.69
C GLU A 79 -14.16 3.33 -28.19
N LEU A 80 -13.55 2.32 -28.82
CA LEU A 80 -13.17 2.33 -30.24
C LEU A 80 -14.13 1.54 -31.14
N SER A 81 -14.81 0.55 -30.58
CA SER A 81 -15.78 -0.30 -31.26
C SER A 81 -17.17 0.31 -31.25
N ASN A 82 -17.96 0.05 -32.30
CA ASN A 82 -19.38 0.42 -32.35
C ASN A 82 -20.27 -0.52 -31.49
N LYS A 83 -19.69 -1.56 -30.89
CA LYS A 83 -20.39 -2.55 -30.06
C LYS A 83 -19.61 -2.76 -28.78
N LYS A 84 -20.32 -2.96 -27.66
CA LYS A 84 -19.70 -3.36 -26.39
C LYS A 84 -19.22 -4.81 -26.46
N LEU A 85 -18.11 -5.10 -25.79
CA LEU A 85 -17.58 -6.44 -25.67
C LEU A 85 -18.45 -7.26 -24.70
N ASN A 86 -19.26 -8.16 -25.24
CA ASN A 86 -20.11 -9.02 -24.42
C ASN A 86 -19.32 -10.11 -23.69
N ASP A 87 -18.32 -10.72 -24.34
CA ASP A 87 -17.40 -11.73 -23.80
C ASP A 87 -16.09 -11.68 -24.59
N TRP A 88 -14.99 -12.07 -23.94
CA TRP A 88 -13.72 -12.24 -24.64
C TRP A 88 -13.78 -13.49 -25.54
N PRO A 89 -13.21 -13.46 -26.76
CA PRO A 89 -13.12 -14.66 -27.60
C PRO A 89 -12.26 -15.72 -26.91
N GLU A 90 -12.54 -17.00 -27.14
CA GLU A 90 -11.79 -18.14 -26.55
C GLU A 90 -10.28 -18.04 -26.80
N LYS A 91 -9.87 -17.44 -27.92
CA LYS A 91 -8.47 -17.24 -28.28
C LYS A 91 -7.78 -16.11 -27.49
N GLY A 92 -8.51 -15.32 -26.70
CA GLY A 92 -7.98 -14.19 -25.94
C GLY A 92 -7.46 -13.00 -26.78
N ILE A 93 -7.71 -13.01 -28.10
CA ILE A 93 -7.25 -12.01 -29.06
C ILE A 93 -8.44 -11.52 -29.87
N ILE A 94 -8.56 -10.20 -30.01
CA ILE A 94 -9.60 -9.56 -30.82
C ILE A 94 -9.01 -8.42 -31.64
N ASP A 95 -9.46 -8.31 -32.89
CA ASP A 95 -9.08 -7.24 -33.80
C ASP A 95 -10.23 -6.24 -33.92
N ILE A 96 -9.90 -4.94 -33.87
CA ILE A 96 -10.84 -3.83 -33.99
C ILE A 96 -10.38 -2.94 -35.14
N ASP A 97 -11.22 -2.80 -36.16
CA ASP A 97 -10.98 -1.79 -37.18
C ASP A 97 -11.39 -0.42 -36.67
N PHE A 98 -10.49 0.55 -36.78
CA PHE A 98 -10.69 1.92 -36.33
C PHE A 98 -10.08 2.91 -37.33
N LYS A 99 -10.24 4.22 -37.07
CA LYS A 99 -9.86 5.30 -38.01
C LYS A 99 -8.44 5.18 -38.60
N PHE A 100 -7.49 4.63 -37.83
CA PHE A 100 -6.08 4.62 -38.22
C PHE A 100 -5.57 3.26 -38.69
N GLY A 101 -6.40 2.22 -38.69
CA GLY A 101 -5.99 0.85 -39.03
C GLY A 101 -6.74 -0.20 -38.23
N THR A 102 -6.04 -1.28 -37.90
CA THR A 102 -6.57 -2.36 -37.06
C THR A 102 -5.82 -2.38 -35.73
N LEU A 103 -6.56 -2.37 -34.62
CA LEU A 103 -6.03 -2.56 -33.27
C LEU A 103 -6.23 -4.02 -32.87
N ARG A 104 -5.12 -4.72 -32.63
CA ARG A 104 -5.12 -6.06 -32.05
C ARG A 104 -5.00 -5.97 -30.54
N VAL A 105 -6.05 -6.38 -29.84
CA VAL A 105 -6.09 -6.44 -28.38
C VAL A 105 -5.82 -7.87 -27.93
N VAL A 106 -4.81 -8.04 -27.09
CA VAL A 106 -4.45 -9.32 -26.47
C VAL A 106 -4.78 -9.23 -24.97
N LYS A 107 -5.78 -10.00 -24.54
CA LYS A 107 -6.40 -9.96 -23.20
C LYS A 107 -5.42 -10.28 -22.08
N ASP A 108 -4.76 -11.43 -22.18
CA ASP A 108 -3.69 -11.84 -21.27
C ASP A 108 -2.74 -12.74 -22.05
N LEU A 109 -1.55 -12.21 -22.32
CA LEU A 109 -0.48 -12.94 -22.98
C LEU A 109 -0.11 -14.21 -22.22
N SER A 110 -0.38 -14.26 -20.92
CA SER A 110 -0.07 -15.38 -20.05
C SER A 110 -1.00 -16.58 -20.21
N GLU A 111 -2.19 -16.41 -20.77
CA GLU A 111 -3.14 -17.51 -20.99
C GLU A 111 -2.97 -18.17 -22.37
N LEU A 112 -2.12 -17.60 -23.23
CA LEU A 112 -1.88 -18.07 -24.59
C LEU A 112 -0.81 -19.17 -24.65
N LYS A 113 -0.89 -19.99 -25.71
CA LYS A 113 0.14 -20.99 -26.04
C LYS A 113 1.40 -20.31 -26.57
N ASP A 114 2.56 -20.90 -26.29
CA ASP A 114 3.89 -20.36 -26.68
C ASP A 114 3.98 -19.99 -28.17
N ASP A 115 3.46 -20.81 -29.08
CA ASP A 115 3.46 -20.55 -30.52
C ASP A 115 2.64 -19.30 -30.89
N VAL A 116 1.51 -19.10 -30.21
CA VAL A 116 0.64 -17.93 -30.41
C VAL A 116 1.29 -16.68 -29.83
N ILE A 117 1.90 -16.76 -28.65
CA ILE A 117 2.63 -15.64 -28.04
C ILE A 117 3.76 -15.20 -28.97
N LEU A 118 4.60 -16.14 -29.43
CA LEU A 118 5.71 -15.86 -30.32
C LEU A 118 5.23 -15.18 -31.62
N HIS A 119 4.13 -15.66 -32.20
CA HIS A 119 3.54 -15.05 -33.37
C HIS A 119 3.10 -13.60 -33.10
N GLN A 120 2.37 -13.32 -32.02
CA GLN A 120 1.91 -11.96 -31.73
C GLN A 120 3.07 -10.99 -31.46
N LEU A 121 4.10 -11.43 -30.73
CA LEU A 121 5.28 -10.59 -30.45
C LEU A 121 6.12 -10.33 -31.72
N LYS A 122 6.21 -11.30 -32.64
CA LYS A 122 6.83 -11.08 -33.96
C LYS A 122 6.05 -10.06 -34.78
N GLU A 123 4.72 -10.11 -34.75
CA GLU A 123 3.89 -9.15 -35.47
C GLU A 123 3.95 -7.74 -34.84
N LEU A 124 4.06 -7.65 -33.51
CA LEU A 124 4.36 -6.39 -32.80
C LEU A 124 5.72 -5.81 -33.23
N GLN A 125 6.78 -6.63 -33.21
CA GLN A 125 8.11 -6.17 -33.63
C GLN A 125 8.07 -5.62 -35.07
N LYS A 126 7.37 -6.30 -35.98
CA LYS A 126 7.18 -5.83 -37.37
C LYS A 126 6.36 -4.54 -37.44
N SER A 127 5.32 -4.38 -36.61
CA SER A 127 4.50 -3.15 -36.62
C SER A 127 5.26 -1.94 -36.08
N MET A 128 6.18 -2.14 -35.14
CA MET A 128 7.09 -1.09 -34.65
C MET A 128 8.04 -0.60 -35.76
N LEU A 129 8.56 -1.53 -36.58
CA LEU A 129 9.51 -1.22 -37.66
C LEU A 129 8.84 -0.67 -38.93
N ASP A 130 7.60 -1.07 -39.23
CA ASP A 130 6.87 -0.64 -40.43
C ASP A 130 5.48 -0.08 -40.10
N LYS A 131 5.42 1.25 -39.92
CA LYS A 131 4.16 1.99 -39.68
C LYS A 131 3.17 1.90 -40.85
N LYS A 132 3.57 1.49 -42.08
CA LYS A 132 2.64 1.35 -43.22
C LYS A 132 1.66 0.20 -43.04
N ARG A 133 1.97 -0.75 -42.16
CA ARG A 133 1.11 -1.90 -41.85
C ARG A 133 -0.23 -1.50 -41.22
N LYS A 134 -0.30 -0.32 -40.58
CA LYS A 134 -1.50 0.16 -39.86
C LYS A 134 -2.09 -0.88 -38.90
N LEU A 135 -1.23 -1.73 -38.32
CA LEU A 135 -1.57 -2.70 -37.31
C LEU A 135 -0.97 -2.22 -35.99
N TYR A 136 -1.81 -2.02 -34.98
CA TYR A 136 -1.43 -1.56 -33.66
C TYR A 136 -1.75 -2.63 -32.64
N PHE A 137 -1.01 -2.66 -31.53
CA PHE A 137 -1.22 -3.64 -30.47
C PHE A 137 -1.60 -2.98 -29.15
N LEU A 138 -2.51 -3.62 -28.42
CA LEU A 138 -2.73 -3.43 -27.01
C LEU A 138 -2.60 -4.80 -26.33
N ILE A 139 -1.49 -5.04 -25.65
CA ILE A 139 -1.18 -6.34 -25.04
C ILE A 139 -1.17 -6.20 -23.53
N ALA A 140 -2.01 -6.96 -22.83
CA ALA A 140 -1.88 -7.14 -21.40
C ALA A 140 -1.03 -8.38 -21.09
N ALA A 141 -0.04 -8.24 -20.21
CA ALA A 141 0.88 -9.30 -19.85
C ALA A 141 1.28 -9.24 -18.37
N ASN A 142 1.74 -10.36 -17.81
CA ASN A 142 2.54 -10.35 -16.60
C ASN A 142 3.99 -10.00 -16.98
N GLU A 143 4.61 -9.08 -16.23
CA GLU A 143 5.97 -8.60 -16.47
C GLU A 143 7.00 -9.75 -16.53
N GLY A 144 7.06 -10.57 -15.48
CA GLY A 144 8.02 -11.68 -15.41
C GLY A 144 7.82 -12.70 -16.52
N LYS A 145 6.57 -13.00 -16.90
CA LYS A 145 6.29 -13.91 -18.01
C LYS A 145 6.69 -13.32 -19.36
N LEU A 146 6.42 -12.03 -19.60
CA LEU A 146 6.82 -11.32 -20.81
C LEU A 146 8.34 -11.33 -20.97
N THR A 147 9.06 -10.88 -19.93
CA THR A 147 10.53 -10.79 -19.91
C THR A 147 11.18 -12.16 -20.11
N LYS A 148 10.67 -13.20 -19.44
CA LYS A 148 11.15 -14.57 -19.63
C LYS A 148 10.91 -15.08 -21.04
N PHE A 149 9.77 -14.75 -21.64
CA PHE A 149 9.41 -15.22 -22.97
C PHE A 149 10.28 -14.57 -24.06
N ILE A 150 10.44 -13.25 -24.05
CA ILE A 150 11.26 -12.53 -25.04
C ILE A 150 12.75 -12.91 -24.93
N SER A 151 13.22 -13.29 -23.75
CA SER A 151 14.60 -13.77 -23.55
C SER A 151 14.85 -15.16 -24.11
N LYS A 152 13.81 -15.94 -24.42
CA LYS A 152 13.92 -17.32 -24.94
C LYS A 152 14.15 -17.38 -26.46
N TYR A 153 13.81 -16.33 -27.21
CA TYR A 153 13.81 -16.34 -28.67
C TYR A 153 14.63 -15.19 -29.26
N ASP A 154 15.75 -15.51 -29.90
CA ASP A 154 16.65 -14.53 -30.53
C ASP A 154 15.98 -13.69 -31.62
N GLU A 155 14.94 -14.23 -32.26
CA GLU A 155 14.16 -13.49 -33.28
C GLU A 155 13.40 -12.27 -32.70
N LEU A 156 13.29 -12.15 -31.37
CA LEU A 156 12.66 -11.04 -30.66
C LEU A 156 13.67 -10.04 -30.07
N GLU A 157 14.94 -10.09 -30.50
CA GLU A 157 16.02 -9.23 -29.96
C GLU A 157 15.64 -7.75 -29.92
N SER A 158 15.21 -7.21 -31.06
CA SER A 158 14.87 -5.79 -31.18
C SER A 158 13.71 -5.39 -30.27
N LEU A 159 12.68 -6.24 -30.16
CA LEU A 159 11.59 -6.01 -29.22
C LEU A 159 12.07 -6.11 -27.76
N ARG A 160 12.98 -7.04 -27.47
CA ARG A 160 13.54 -7.23 -26.12
C ARG A 160 14.31 -6.00 -25.67
N GLU A 161 15.19 -5.46 -26.51
CA GLU A 161 15.93 -4.22 -26.23
C GLU A 161 14.96 -3.05 -25.93
N GLU A 162 13.95 -2.85 -26.78
CA GLU A 162 12.95 -1.79 -26.61
C GLU A 162 12.13 -1.96 -25.32
N ILE A 163 11.75 -3.19 -24.95
CA ILE A 163 11.03 -3.46 -23.70
C ILE A 163 11.93 -3.22 -22.48
N MET A 164 13.19 -3.69 -22.49
CA MET A 164 14.12 -3.50 -21.37
C MET A 164 14.40 -2.01 -21.11
N LEU A 165 14.63 -1.23 -22.17
CA LEU A 165 14.82 0.23 -22.05
C LEU A 165 13.62 0.90 -21.35
N ARG A 166 12.39 0.46 -21.61
CA ARG A 166 11.19 1.04 -20.99
C ARG A 166 10.94 0.57 -19.56
N PHE A 167 11.44 -0.60 -19.18
CA PHE A 167 11.45 -1.02 -17.77
C PHE A 167 12.47 -0.23 -16.95
N GLU A 168 13.59 0.18 -17.55
CA GLU A 168 14.58 1.04 -16.88
C GLU A 168 14.01 2.45 -16.61
N SER A 169 13.25 3.00 -17.56
CA SER A 169 12.60 4.30 -17.40
C SER A 169 11.39 4.48 -18.30
N HIS A 170 10.29 4.97 -17.71
CA HIS A 170 9.07 5.32 -18.44
C HIS A 170 9.28 6.45 -19.47
N TYR A 171 10.33 7.27 -19.33
CA TYR A 171 10.68 8.30 -20.33
C TYR A 171 11.17 7.72 -21.65
N ASN A 172 11.53 6.43 -21.69
CA ASN A 172 11.91 5.74 -22.92
C ASN A 172 10.67 5.31 -23.76
N ASN A 173 9.45 5.57 -23.27
CA ASN A 173 8.24 5.43 -24.07
C ASN A 173 8.24 6.42 -25.24
N ASN A 174 7.78 5.97 -26.40
CA ASN A 174 7.81 6.77 -27.62
C ASN A 174 6.66 6.39 -28.58
N GLU A 175 6.65 6.98 -29.78
CA GLU A 175 5.59 6.74 -30.76
C GLU A 175 5.53 5.32 -31.34
N GLN A 176 6.53 4.47 -31.12
CA GLN A 176 6.54 3.11 -31.63
C GLN A 176 5.95 2.13 -30.62
N LEU A 177 6.32 2.28 -29.35
CA LEU A 177 5.91 1.41 -28.27
C LEU A 177 5.83 2.20 -26.96
N ASN A 178 4.75 1.97 -26.22
CA ASN A 178 4.61 2.37 -24.82
C ASN A 178 4.49 1.11 -23.96
N LEU A 179 5.22 1.08 -22.87
CA LEU A 179 5.11 0.08 -21.82
C LEU A 179 4.59 0.79 -20.58
N ILE A 180 3.44 0.37 -20.08
CA ILE A 180 2.82 0.93 -18.88
C ILE A 180 2.74 -0.16 -17.83
N ASN A 181 3.53 -0.01 -16.77
CA ASN A 181 3.45 -0.87 -15.60
C ASN A 181 2.38 -0.37 -14.63
N LEU A 182 1.34 -1.16 -14.40
CA LEU A 182 0.29 -0.82 -13.44
C LEU A 182 0.76 -0.97 -11.99
N LEU A 183 1.91 -1.61 -11.73
CA LEU A 183 2.53 -1.65 -10.39
C LEU A 183 3.09 -0.29 -9.96
N ASP A 184 3.30 0.63 -10.90
CA ASP A 184 3.70 1.99 -10.57
C ASP A 184 2.52 2.84 -10.10
N ILE A 185 1.29 2.36 -10.23
CA ILE A 185 0.10 3.10 -9.81
C ILE A 185 -0.01 3.05 -8.28
N THR A 186 -0.24 4.20 -7.68
CA THR A 186 -0.40 4.33 -6.24
C THR A 186 -1.81 3.87 -5.82
N SER A 187 -1.89 2.74 -5.12
CA SER A 187 -3.16 2.13 -4.69
C SER A 187 -3.99 3.03 -3.79
N SER A 188 -3.34 3.86 -2.94
CA SER A 188 -4.05 4.74 -2.01
C SER A 188 -4.96 5.75 -2.72
N VAL A 189 -4.67 6.12 -3.98
CA VAL A 189 -5.44 7.11 -4.75
C VAL A 189 -6.92 6.72 -4.86
N TYR A 190 -7.21 5.42 -4.90
CA TYR A 190 -8.55 4.91 -5.15
C TYR A 190 -9.38 4.67 -3.88
N VAL A 191 -8.75 4.68 -2.70
CA VAL A 191 -9.39 4.34 -1.42
C VAL A 191 -10.61 5.22 -1.14
N LYS A 192 -10.43 6.54 -1.21
CA LYS A 192 -11.52 7.50 -0.95
C LYS A 192 -12.63 7.38 -1.98
N GLU A 193 -12.29 7.18 -3.24
CA GLU A 193 -13.30 7.05 -4.30
C GLU A 193 -14.17 5.81 -4.10
N ILE A 194 -13.56 4.66 -3.74
CA ILE A 194 -14.30 3.44 -3.41
C ILE A 194 -15.21 3.68 -2.19
N LEU A 195 -14.67 4.21 -1.09
CA LEU A 195 -15.45 4.47 0.12
C LEU A 195 -16.60 5.45 -0.14
N ASN A 196 -16.38 6.49 -0.94
CA ASN A 196 -17.43 7.45 -1.30
C ASN A 196 -18.50 6.83 -2.18
N ASN A 197 -18.14 6.00 -3.17
CA ASN A 197 -19.13 5.33 -4.03
C ASN A 197 -19.93 4.28 -3.27
N TRP A 198 -19.28 3.48 -2.41
CA TRP A 198 -19.94 2.40 -1.67
C TRP A 198 -20.77 2.89 -0.49
N ASN A 199 -20.38 3.99 0.16
CA ASN A 199 -21.14 4.59 1.25
C ASN A 199 -22.10 5.72 0.79
N ARG A 200 -22.48 5.75 -0.49
CA ARG A 200 -23.58 6.59 -0.98
C ARG A 200 -24.90 6.20 -0.31
N GLU A 201 -25.64 7.17 0.20
CA GLU A 201 -26.90 6.93 0.94
C GLU A 201 -27.90 6.10 0.12
N GLU A 202 -27.93 6.28 -1.20
CA GLU A 202 -28.77 5.56 -2.16
C GLU A 202 -28.58 4.03 -2.09
N ASN A 203 -27.34 3.57 -1.86
CA ASN A 203 -27.03 2.15 -1.74
C ASN A 203 -27.56 1.53 -0.43
N TRP A 204 -27.93 2.36 0.56
CA TRP A 204 -28.30 1.94 1.90
C TRP A 204 -29.73 2.35 2.30
N GLU A 205 -30.50 2.94 1.39
CA GLU A 205 -31.88 3.38 1.64
C GLU A 205 -32.77 2.26 2.17
N SER A 206 -32.67 1.05 1.60
CA SER A 206 -33.43 -0.14 2.04
C SER A 206 -33.13 -0.53 3.49
N CYS A 207 -31.95 -0.21 4.03
CA CYS A 207 -31.62 -0.47 5.43
C CYS A 207 -32.39 0.45 6.39
N ARG A 208 -32.87 1.62 5.95
CA ARG A 208 -33.59 2.58 6.79
C ARG A 208 -34.95 2.05 7.27
N GLN A 209 -35.54 1.12 6.52
CA GLN A 209 -36.81 0.47 6.86
C GLN A 209 -36.60 -0.93 7.49
N CYS A 210 -35.34 -1.35 7.66
CA CYS A 210 -35.02 -2.67 8.20
C CYS A 210 -35.27 -2.75 9.71
N THR A 211 -35.99 -3.79 10.15
CA THR A 211 -36.32 -4.03 11.57
C THR A 211 -35.10 -4.32 12.46
N LYS A 212 -33.95 -4.62 11.87
CA LYS A 212 -32.69 -4.94 12.57
C LYS A 212 -31.68 -3.81 12.54
N ILE A 213 -32.04 -2.62 12.05
CA ILE A 213 -31.10 -1.49 11.83
C ILE A 213 -30.26 -1.15 13.07
N GLU A 214 -30.85 -1.13 14.27
CA GLU A 214 -30.19 -0.80 15.54
C GLU A 214 -29.19 -1.87 16.02
N SER A 215 -29.34 -3.11 15.53
CA SER A 215 -28.45 -4.24 15.85
C SER A 215 -27.66 -4.72 14.63
N CYS A 216 -27.64 -3.94 13.55
CA CYS A 216 -27.00 -4.32 12.30
C CYS A 216 -25.58 -3.77 12.27
N ILE A 217 -24.59 -4.65 12.50
CA ILE A 217 -23.18 -4.27 12.47
C ILE A 217 -22.73 -3.75 11.09
N ILE A 218 -23.28 -4.30 10.01
CA ILE A 218 -22.99 -3.87 8.63
C ILE A 218 -23.39 -2.39 8.45
N PHE A 219 -24.57 -2.02 8.95
CA PHE A 219 -25.07 -0.65 8.83
C PHE A 219 -24.33 0.33 9.77
N LEU A 220 -23.92 -0.12 10.97
CA LEU A 220 -23.02 0.66 11.83
C LEU A 220 -21.69 0.96 11.11
N ASN A 221 -21.08 -0.05 10.51
CA ASN A 221 -19.83 0.11 9.77
C ASN A 221 -19.99 1.08 8.61
N HIS A 222 -21.06 0.95 7.82
CA HIS A 222 -21.41 1.93 6.79
C HIS A 222 -21.48 3.36 7.36
N LYS A 223 -22.27 3.60 8.42
CA LYS A 223 -22.39 4.92 9.06
C LYS A 223 -21.05 5.52 9.48
N ARG A 224 -20.16 4.71 10.08
CA ARG A 224 -18.83 5.17 10.48
C ARG A 224 -17.94 5.45 9.26
N LEU A 225 -17.94 4.56 8.27
CA LEU A 225 -17.16 4.70 7.04
C LEU A 225 -17.66 5.83 6.11
N SER A 226 -18.87 6.34 6.33
CA SER A 226 -19.39 7.55 5.68
C SER A 226 -18.74 8.84 6.20
N VAL A 227 -18.11 8.83 7.38
CA VAL A 227 -17.48 10.02 7.99
C VAL A 227 -16.12 10.31 7.35
N ASP A 228 -15.92 11.53 6.84
CA ASP A 228 -14.72 11.90 6.09
C ASP A 228 -13.42 11.77 6.91
N LEU A 229 -13.44 12.12 8.20
CA LEU A 229 -12.31 11.92 9.11
C LEU A 229 -11.84 10.45 9.15
N ILE A 230 -12.79 9.51 9.15
CA ILE A 230 -12.50 8.08 9.18
C ILE A 230 -11.95 7.64 7.81
N LYS A 231 -12.52 8.14 6.70
CA LYS A 231 -12.01 7.88 5.34
C LYS A 231 -10.57 8.39 5.17
N ASP A 232 -10.24 9.55 5.73
CA ASP A 232 -8.90 10.14 5.69
C ASP A 232 -7.88 9.25 6.41
N ARG A 233 -8.28 8.65 7.54
CA ARG A 233 -7.42 7.76 8.33
C ARG A 233 -7.28 6.38 7.71
N ILE A 234 -8.31 5.89 7.03
CA ILE A 234 -8.19 4.71 6.19
C ILE A 234 -7.24 4.98 5.01
N LEU A 235 -7.38 6.13 4.35
CA LEU A 235 -6.44 6.53 3.29
C LEU A 235 -5.01 6.61 3.82
N GLU A 236 -4.79 7.18 5.00
CA GLU A 236 -3.47 7.25 5.63
C GLU A 236 -2.83 5.88 5.82
N GLN A 237 -3.60 4.87 6.24
CA GLN A 237 -3.10 3.49 6.38
C GLN A 237 -2.62 2.91 5.04
N TYR A 238 -3.40 3.11 3.96
CA TYR A 238 -2.97 2.71 2.62
C TYR A 238 -1.75 3.53 2.13
N ARG A 239 -1.66 4.80 2.51
CA ARG A 239 -0.50 5.63 2.19
C ARG A 239 0.77 5.13 2.87
N ILE A 240 0.67 4.62 4.09
CA ILE A 240 1.78 3.96 4.77
C ILE A 240 2.22 2.71 4.00
N LEU A 241 1.30 1.91 3.45
CA LEU A 241 1.66 0.78 2.58
C LEU A 241 2.43 1.22 1.34
N ASP A 242 2.02 2.33 0.69
CA ASP A 242 2.78 2.88 -0.44
C ASP A 242 4.19 3.32 -0.02
N TYR A 243 4.33 3.91 1.17
CA TYR A 243 5.63 4.30 1.73
C TYR A 243 6.50 3.08 2.07
N LEU A 244 5.90 1.93 2.33
CA LEU A 244 6.58 0.66 2.58
C LEU A 244 6.87 -0.14 1.30
N ASP A 245 6.52 0.39 0.13
CA ASP A 245 6.63 -0.31 -1.16
C ASP A 245 5.75 -1.56 -1.29
N ILE A 246 4.60 -1.56 -0.60
CA ILE A 246 3.65 -2.66 -0.65
C ILE A 246 2.53 -2.29 -1.63
N HIS A 247 2.61 -2.84 -2.84
CA HIS A 247 1.56 -2.67 -3.86
C HIS A 247 0.31 -3.49 -3.54
N ILE A 248 -0.84 -2.82 -3.45
CA ILE A 248 -2.14 -3.47 -3.31
C ILE A 248 -2.91 -3.35 -4.63
N THR A 249 -3.22 -4.49 -5.24
CA THR A 249 -3.99 -4.50 -6.50
C THR A 249 -5.41 -3.98 -6.29
N MET A 250 -6.06 -3.48 -7.35
CA MET A 250 -7.46 -3.04 -7.27
C MET A 250 -8.40 -4.13 -6.75
N ARG A 251 -8.17 -5.38 -7.14
CA ARG A 251 -8.93 -6.53 -6.63
C ARG A 251 -8.79 -6.68 -5.11
N GLU A 252 -7.55 -6.67 -4.61
CA GLU A 252 -7.27 -6.82 -3.18
C GLU A 252 -7.86 -5.67 -2.38
N LEU A 253 -7.82 -4.44 -2.91
CA LEU A 253 -8.45 -3.27 -2.32
C LEU A 253 -9.97 -3.42 -2.22
N LEU A 254 -10.66 -3.87 -3.27
CA LEU A 254 -12.11 -4.08 -3.26
C LEU A 254 -12.52 -5.21 -2.30
N ILE A 255 -11.76 -6.32 -2.28
CA ILE A 255 -11.96 -7.42 -1.32
C ILE A 255 -11.84 -6.90 0.11
N HIS A 256 -10.77 -6.14 0.40
CA HIS A 256 -10.51 -5.61 1.73
C HIS A 256 -11.59 -4.63 2.18
N MET A 257 -11.99 -3.69 1.32
CA MET A 257 -13.04 -2.72 1.65
C MET A 257 -14.40 -3.37 1.86
N SER A 258 -14.73 -4.41 1.06
CA SER A 258 -15.99 -5.13 1.21
C SER A 258 -16.02 -5.86 2.56
N PHE A 259 -14.92 -6.51 2.92
CA PHE A 259 -14.77 -7.13 4.23
C PHE A 259 -14.79 -6.11 5.39
N THR A 260 -14.15 -4.95 5.21
CA THR A 260 -14.16 -3.88 6.21
C THR A 260 -15.58 -3.42 6.53
N ILE A 261 -16.42 -3.25 5.51
CA ILE A 261 -17.83 -2.85 5.65
C ILE A 261 -18.67 -3.99 6.24
N THR A 262 -18.60 -5.19 5.66
CA THR A 262 -19.57 -6.28 5.94
C THR A 262 -19.13 -7.23 7.04
N GLY A 263 -17.83 -7.31 7.33
CA GLY A 263 -17.24 -8.39 8.13
C GLY A 263 -17.45 -9.78 7.51
N GLY A 264 -17.74 -9.86 6.21
CA GLY A 264 -18.14 -11.09 5.53
C GLY A 264 -19.52 -11.61 5.95
N LEU A 265 -20.40 -10.74 6.43
CA LEU A 265 -21.81 -11.04 6.77
C LEU A 265 -22.75 -10.57 5.67
N LEU A 266 -23.89 -11.25 5.56
CA LEU A 266 -25.03 -10.90 4.72
C LEU A 266 -26.21 -10.43 5.59
N CYS A 267 -27.23 -9.83 4.95
CA CYS A 267 -28.47 -9.45 5.64
C CYS A 267 -29.14 -10.65 6.34
N ASN A 268 -29.09 -11.84 5.74
CA ASN A 268 -29.63 -13.05 6.37
C ASN A 268 -28.95 -13.36 7.70
N ASP A 269 -27.61 -13.24 7.77
CA ASP A 269 -26.86 -13.51 9.00
C ASP A 269 -27.31 -12.59 10.14
N ILE A 270 -27.61 -11.32 9.83
CA ILE A 270 -28.13 -10.35 10.82
C ILE A 270 -29.55 -10.69 11.27
N HIS A 271 -30.42 -11.11 10.33
CA HIS A 271 -31.81 -11.43 10.65
C HIS A 271 -31.96 -12.74 11.42
N GLU A 272 -31.11 -13.73 11.15
CA GLU A 272 -31.15 -15.07 11.74
C GLU A 272 -30.34 -15.18 13.04
N ALA A 273 -29.51 -14.18 13.36
CA ALA A 273 -28.66 -14.14 14.54
C ALA A 273 -29.45 -14.38 15.84
N GLN A 274 -29.02 -15.37 16.62
CA GLN A 274 -29.44 -15.54 18.00
C GLN A 274 -28.43 -14.86 18.93
N TYR A 275 -28.62 -15.02 20.24
CA TYR A 275 -27.81 -14.32 21.24
C TYR A 275 -26.29 -14.54 21.09
N LYS A 276 -25.86 -15.76 20.78
CA LYS A 276 -24.43 -16.07 20.60
C LYS A 276 -23.88 -15.44 19.33
N GLU A 277 -24.61 -15.52 18.23
CA GLU A 277 -24.20 -14.95 16.95
C GLU A 277 -24.16 -13.42 17.03
N LEU A 278 -25.11 -12.78 17.73
CA LEU A 278 -25.10 -11.33 17.96
C LEU A 278 -23.83 -10.88 18.69
N ALA A 279 -23.37 -11.63 19.70
CA ALA A 279 -22.13 -11.33 20.40
C ALA A 279 -20.91 -11.39 19.45
N GLU A 280 -20.81 -12.42 18.62
CA GLU A 280 -19.73 -12.54 17.62
C GLU A 280 -19.84 -11.49 16.51
N GLN A 281 -21.05 -11.18 16.05
CA GLN A 281 -21.29 -10.13 15.06
C GLN A 281 -20.90 -8.76 15.60
N SER A 282 -21.08 -8.48 16.89
CA SER A 282 -20.68 -7.21 17.51
C SER A 282 -19.17 -6.97 17.53
N LYS A 283 -18.36 -8.01 17.31
CA LYS A 283 -16.91 -7.90 17.14
C LYS A 283 -16.51 -7.52 15.71
N LYS A 284 -17.40 -7.68 14.73
CA LYS A 284 -17.15 -7.40 13.30
C LYS A 284 -17.32 -5.91 12.97
N VAL A 285 -16.78 -5.05 13.81
CA VAL A 285 -16.72 -3.59 13.63
C VAL A 285 -15.67 -3.22 12.60
N TYR A 286 -15.86 -2.12 11.88
CA TYR A 286 -15.01 -1.77 10.74
C TYR A 286 -13.53 -1.65 11.11
N TYR A 287 -13.19 -1.06 12.27
CA TYR A 287 -11.80 -0.88 12.69
C TYR A 287 -11.11 -2.18 13.15
N GLU A 288 -11.88 -3.23 13.48
CA GLU A 288 -11.36 -4.59 13.68
C GLU A 288 -11.25 -5.34 12.34
N ASN A 289 -12.31 -5.25 11.53
CA ASN A 289 -12.34 -5.87 10.20
C ASN A 289 -11.21 -5.36 9.30
N PHE A 290 -10.86 -4.08 9.44
CA PHE A 290 -9.78 -3.42 8.70
C PHE A 290 -8.43 -4.16 8.86
N TYR A 291 -8.11 -4.63 10.06
CA TYR A 291 -6.90 -5.41 10.35
C TYR A 291 -7.11 -6.93 10.30
N GLY A 292 -8.36 -7.37 10.10
CA GLY A 292 -8.72 -8.76 9.90
C GLY A 292 -8.71 -9.63 11.15
N GLU A 293 -8.88 -9.07 12.35
CA GLU A 293 -8.81 -9.84 13.60
C GLU A 293 -9.85 -10.96 13.71
N ASN A 294 -11.04 -10.77 13.13
CA ASN A 294 -12.10 -11.76 13.13
C ASN A 294 -12.16 -12.60 11.84
N VAL A 295 -11.08 -12.61 11.04
CA VAL A 295 -10.99 -13.43 9.82
C VAL A 295 -10.64 -14.86 10.19
N LYS A 296 -11.39 -15.83 9.65
CA LYS A 296 -11.04 -17.25 9.78
C LYS A 296 -9.71 -17.54 9.10
N ALA A 297 -8.84 -18.34 9.73
CA ALA A 297 -7.47 -18.63 9.25
C ALA A 297 -7.38 -19.00 7.76
N ASN A 298 -8.32 -19.79 7.25
CA ASN A 298 -8.33 -20.22 5.84
C ASN A 298 -8.53 -19.04 4.86
N ALA A 299 -9.37 -18.06 5.19
CA ALA A 299 -9.58 -16.90 4.31
C ALA A 299 -8.49 -15.84 4.45
N PHE A 300 -7.81 -15.80 5.61
CA PHE A 300 -6.69 -14.88 5.83
C PHE A 300 -5.55 -15.13 4.86
N VAL A 301 -5.34 -16.39 4.43
CA VAL A 301 -4.30 -16.75 3.46
C VAL A 301 -4.46 -16.01 2.12
N ASP A 302 -5.70 -15.79 1.69
CA ASP A 302 -6.01 -15.22 0.38
C ASP A 302 -6.19 -13.69 0.42
N MET A 303 -6.29 -13.09 1.62
CA MET A 303 -6.44 -11.65 1.80
C MET A 303 -5.10 -10.92 1.99
N LYS A 304 -4.35 -10.74 0.89
CA LYS A 304 -3.03 -10.07 0.93
C LYS A 304 -3.05 -8.65 1.52
N ALA A 305 -4.05 -7.84 1.19
CA ALA A 305 -4.20 -6.49 1.77
C ALA A 305 -4.35 -6.54 3.30
N VAL A 306 -5.12 -7.50 3.84
CA VAL A 306 -5.24 -7.70 5.28
C VAL A 306 -3.89 -8.06 5.90
N LYS A 307 -3.13 -8.98 5.27
CA LYS A 307 -1.79 -9.34 5.77
C LYS A 307 -0.87 -8.13 5.86
N ALA A 308 -0.86 -7.30 4.81
CA ALA A 308 -0.08 -6.07 4.78
C ALA A 308 -0.50 -5.11 5.89
N LEU A 309 -1.79 -4.80 6.02
CA LEU A 309 -2.31 -3.89 7.03
C LEU A 309 -2.08 -4.39 8.46
N ARG A 310 -2.09 -5.69 8.69
CA ARG A 310 -1.81 -6.27 10.01
C ARG A 310 -0.37 -5.99 10.48
N THR A 311 0.58 -5.80 9.56
CA THR A 311 1.95 -5.40 9.92
C THR A 311 2.04 -3.99 10.51
N ILE A 312 1.02 -3.17 10.29
CA ILE A 312 0.93 -1.79 10.76
C ILE A 312 -0.23 -1.58 11.75
N ASP A 313 -0.71 -2.67 12.35
CA ASP A 313 -1.86 -2.64 13.27
C ASP A 313 -1.58 -1.81 14.53
N VAL A 314 -2.35 -0.73 14.64
CA VAL A 314 -2.32 0.25 15.73
C VAL A 314 -2.84 -0.29 17.06
N GLY A 315 -3.50 -1.46 17.07
CA GLY A 315 -3.96 -2.12 18.29
C GLY A 315 -2.84 -2.80 19.09
N VAL A 316 -1.76 -3.20 18.40
CA VAL A 316 -0.69 -4.05 18.97
C VAL A 316 0.25 -3.25 19.88
N SER A 317 0.63 -2.03 19.46
CA SER A 317 1.55 -1.17 20.21
C SER A 317 0.84 -0.54 21.41
N SER A 318 1.37 -0.75 22.61
CA SER A 318 0.92 -0.05 23.82
C SER A 318 1.56 1.32 23.91
N GLN A 319 0.74 2.33 24.19
CA GLN A 319 1.16 3.72 24.38
C GLN A 319 0.50 4.25 25.64
N SER A 320 1.30 4.64 26.63
CA SER A 320 0.79 4.99 27.97
C SER A 320 -0.25 6.11 27.94
N GLU A 321 -0.07 7.15 27.11
CA GLU A 321 -1.02 8.26 26.99
C GLU A 321 -2.38 7.80 26.43
N VAL A 322 -2.37 6.90 25.44
CA VAL A 322 -3.60 6.38 24.83
C VAL A 322 -4.27 5.36 25.75
N ASP A 323 -3.50 4.48 26.37
CA ASP A 323 -4.01 3.47 27.29
C ASP A 323 -4.61 4.12 28.55
N ASP A 324 -3.95 5.15 29.09
CA ASP A 324 -4.50 5.93 30.20
C ASP A 324 -5.77 6.66 29.79
N PHE A 325 -5.83 7.23 28.59
CA PHE A 325 -7.07 7.81 28.08
C PHE A 325 -8.20 6.77 27.98
N ILE A 326 -7.94 5.59 27.41
CA ILE A 326 -8.94 4.51 27.32
C ILE A 326 -9.43 4.09 28.71
N VAL A 327 -8.49 3.91 29.64
CA VAL A 327 -8.74 3.32 30.96
C VAL A 327 -9.18 4.33 32.01
N ASN A 328 -8.89 5.62 31.88
CA ASN A 328 -9.07 6.66 32.91
C ASN A 328 -9.69 7.98 32.39
N GLY A 329 -9.94 8.11 31.08
CA GLY A 329 -10.39 9.37 30.48
C GLY A 329 -11.71 9.94 31.03
N ASP A 330 -12.68 9.09 31.42
CA ASP A 330 -13.96 9.50 32.04
C ASP A 330 -13.85 9.98 33.49
N ILE A 331 -12.68 9.87 34.12
CA ILE A 331 -12.40 10.34 35.49
C ILE A 331 -11.13 11.19 35.57
N SER A 332 -10.73 11.79 34.45
CA SER A 332 -9.50 12.59 34.35
C SER A 332 -9.55 13.89 35.16
N GLY A 333 -10.75 14.38 35.51
CA GLY A 333 -10.95 15.70 36.12
C GLY A 333 -10.96 16.85 35.11
N ASP A 334 -10.71 16.58 33.83
CA ASP A 334 -10.89 17.54 32.73
C ASP A 334 -12.25 17.31 32.06
N GLU A 335 -13.18 18.26 32.21
CA GLU A 335 -14.54 18.15 31.68
C GLU A 335 -14.58 17.93 30.16
N LYS A 336 -13.65 18.52 29.40
CA LYS A 336 -13.56 18.36 27.94
C LYS A 336 -13.16 16.93 27.60
N LEU A 337 -12.14 16.41 28.28
CA LEU A 337 -11.61 15.08 28.05
C LEU A 337 -12.60 13.99 28.48
N GLU A 338 -13.28 14.16 29.62
CA GLU A 338 -14.33 13.26 30.10
C GLU A 338 -15.53 13.21 29.14
N LYS A 339 -15.99 14.37 28.66
CA LYS A 339 -17.08 14.45 27.68
C LYS A 339 -16.69 13.75 26.38
N TYR A 340 -15.45 13.94 25.95
CA TYR A 340 -14.96 13.30 24.74
C TYR A 340 -14.85 11.78 24.91
N HIS A 341 -14.30 11.29 26.02
CA HIS A 341 -14.22 9.86 26.33
C HIS A 341 -15.61 9.19 26.29
N LYS A 342 -16.62 9.80 26.93
CA LYS A 342 -18.00 9.32 26.90
C LYS A 342 -18.62 9.31 25.50
N LYS A 343 -18.21 10.23 24.64
CA LYS A 343 -18.67 10.29 23.24
C LYS A 343 -17.99 9.21 22.38
N LEU A 344 -16.71 8.95 22.63
CA LEU A 344 -15.96 7.94 21.89
C LEU A 344 -16.36 6.52 22.31
N PHE A 345 -16.47 6.27 23.61
CA PHE A 345 -16.85 4.97 24.17
C PHE A 345 -18.28 5.01 24.72
N ASP A 346 -19.22 5.22 23.81
CA ASP A 346 -20.66 5.32 24.08
C ASP A 346 -21.31 3.95 24.39
N GLU A 347 -22.64 3.88 24.33
CA GLU A 347 -23.40 2.64 24.51
C GLU A 347 -23.88 2.06 23.17
N ASP A 348 -23.21 2.36 22.06
CA ASP A 348 -23.54 1.80 20.75
C ASP A 348 -23.18 0.30 20.66
N LEU A 349 -23.58 -0.31 19.54
CA LEU A 349 -23.36 -1.74 19.25
C LEU A 349 -21.87 -2.14 19.27
N ASP A 350 -20.96 -1.25 18.84
CA ASP A 350 -19.52 -1.53 18.89
C ASP A 350 -18.95 -1.52 20.32
N MET A 351 -19.60 -0.84 21.25
CA MET A 351 -19.32 -0.94 22.69
C MET A 351 -20.16 -2.02 23.39
N SER A 352 -20.82 -2.86 22.59
CA SER A 352 -21.70 -3.96 23.03
C SER A 352 -22.77 -3.47 24.02
N TYR A 353 -23.41 -2.34 23.71
CA TYR A 353 -24.49 -1.74 24.50
C TYR A 353 -24.09 -1.48 25.97
N GLY A 354 -22.98 -0.76 26.14
CA GLY A 354 -22.43 -0.36 27.45
C GLY A 354 -21.78 -1.51 28.24
N TYR A 355 -21.55 -2.68 27.62
CA TYR A 355 -20.81 -3.77 28.27
C TYR A 355 -19.38 -3.37 28.59
N PHE A 356 -18.73 -2.62 27.69
CA PHE A 356 -17.41 -2.03 27.94
C PHE A 356 -17.38 -1.24 29.26
N THR A 357 -18.28 -0.29 29.45
CA THR A 357 -18.34 0.55 30.66
C THR A 357 -18.51 -0.27 31.93
N ARG A 358 -19.28 -1.38 31.87
CA ARG A 358 -19.43 -2.31 33.00
C ARG A 358 -18.13 -3.06 33.29
N LYS A 359 -17.42 -3.51 32.26
CA LYS A 359 -16.10 -4.17 32.36
C LYS A 359 -15.03 -3.21 32.91
N LEU A 360 -14.96 -1.98 32.40
CA LEU A 360 -14.02 -0.95 32.84
C LEU A 360 -14.19 -0.64 34.34
N LYS A 361 -15.44 -0.49 34.82
CA LYS A 361 -15.72 -0.28 36.25
C LYS A 361 -15.22 -1.43 37.13
N ARG A 362 -15.35 -2.68 36.66
CA ARG A 362 -14.83 -3.86 37.38
C ARG A 362 -13.30 -3.90 37.38
N TYR A 363 -12.69 -3.59 36.25
CA TYR A 363 -11.22 -3.54 36.13
C TYR A 363 -10.60 -2.52 37.11
N ARG A 364 -11.24 -1.36 37.29
CA ARG A 364 -10.81 -0.34 38.26
C ARG A 364 -11.10 -0.69 39.72
N ASP A 365 -12.02 -1.62 40.00
CA ASP A 365 -12.37 -2.00 41.37
C ASP A 365 -11.32 -2.98 41.92
N HIS A 366 -10.37 -2.43 42.69
CA HIS A 366 -9.23 -3.18 43.25
C HIS A 366 -9.64 -4.22 44.31
N ASN A 367 -10.93 -4.29 44.67
CA ASN A 367 -11.45 -5.25 45.65
C ASN A 367 -11.95 -6.57 45.03
N GLY A 368 -11.91 -6.70 43.69
CA GLY A 368 -12.31 -7.91 42.96
C GLY A 368 -11.13 -8.76 42.47
N VAL A 369 -11.43 -9.96 41.95
CA VAL A 369 -10.47 -10.73 41.14
C VAL A 369 -10.15 -9.89 39.91
N ALA A 370 -8.90 -9.48 39.73
CA ALA A 370 -8.47 -8.71 38.57
C ALA A 370 -8.93 -9.41 37.28
N ASP A 371 -9.78 -8.73 36.51
CA ASP A 371 -10.24 -9.18 35.20
C ASP A 371 -9.10 -8.94 34.20
N ASN A 372 -8.07 -9.80 34.27
CA ASN A 372 -6.88 -9.70 33.41
C ASN A 372 -7.26 -9.72 31.92
N ASP A 373 -8.39 -10.35 31.59
CA ASP A 373 -8.89 -10.46 30.22
C ASP A 373 -9.39 -9.11 29.68
N PHE A 374 -9.65 -8.08 30.51
CA PHE A 374 -10.10 -6.76 30.03
C PHE A 374 -9.10 -6.11 29.07
N ILE A 375 -7.80 -6.19 29.39
CA ILE A 375 -6.76 -5.59 28.56
C ILE A 375 -6.69 -6.30 27.21
N ASP A 376 -6.70 -7.63 27.24
CA ASP A 376 -6.60 -8.47 26.04
C ASP A 376 -7.87 -8.38 25.17
N ASP A 377 -9.05 -8.28 25.79
CA ASP A 377 -10.35 -8.24 25.10
C ASP A 377 -10.72 -6.85 24.55
N TRP A 378 -10.36 -5.77 25.25
CA TRP A 378 -10.84 -4.42 24.94
C TRP A 378 -9.76 -3.43 24.56
N VAL A 379 -8.60 -3.41 25.22
CA VAL A 379 -7.66 -2.29 25.02
C VAL A 379 -7.11 -2.26 23.60
N GLN A 380 -6.73 -3.40 23.02
CA GLN A 380 -6.26 -3.45 21.62
C GLN A 380 -7.34 -2.97 20.64
N ARG A 381 -8.58 -3.41 20.85
CA ARG A 381 -9.75 -2.98 20.08
C ARG A 381 -9.98 -1.48 20.18
N LEU A 382 -9.89 -0.93 21.38
CA LEU A 382 -10.15 0.49 21.64
C LEU A 382 -9.01 1.40 21.19
N ARG A 383 -7.77 0.91 21.13
CA ARG A 383 -6.67 1.62 20.44
C ARG A 383 -6.97 1.79 18.96
N ARG A 384 -7.48 0.76 18.28
CA ARG A 384 -7.90 0.86 16.86
C ARG A 384 -9.05 1.85 16.70
N LYS A 385 -10.07 1.76 17.54
CA LYS A 385 -11.16 2.75 17.55
C LYS A 385 -10.64 4.16 17.78
N PHE A 386 -9.79 4.37 18.79
CA PHE A 386 -9.16 5.66 19.07
C PHE A 386 -8.38 6.18 17.85
N TYR A 387 -7.57 5.33 17.22
CA TYR A 387 -6.83 5.72 16.01
C TYR A 387 -7.73 6.26 14.90
N PHE A 388 -8.84 5.57 14.61
CA PHE A 388 -9.74 5.96 13.52
C PHE A 388 -10.75 7.05 13.91
N GLU A 389 -11.17 7.16 15.17
CA GLU A 389 -12.28 8.02 15.60
C GLU A 389 -11.88 9.16 16.56
N ALA A 390 -10.62 9.22 17.04
CA ALA A 390 -10.06 10.38 17.76
C ALA A 390 -10.43 11.70 17.06
N ILE A 391 -10.72 12.81 17.72
CA ILE A 391 -10.77 14.12 17.02
C ILE A 391 -9.49 14.89 17.31
N ASP A 392 -9.06 15.74 16.38
CA ASP A 392 -7.78 16.45 16.51
C ASP A 392 -7.78 17.50 17.64
N GLU A 393 -8.94 17.78 18.27
CA GLU A 393 -9.07 18.67 19.43
C GLU A 393 -8.50 18.09 20.75
N ILE A 394 -8.10 16.83 20.74
CA ILE A 394 -7.51 16.15 21.90
C ILE A 394 -6.00 16.17 21.70
N GLU A 395 -5.27 16.62 22.70
CA GLU A 395 -3.81 16.72 22.67
C GLU A 395 -3.11 15.34 22.83
N ILE A 396 -3.78 14.25 22.45
CA ILE A 396 -3.23 12.90 22.47
C ILE A 396 -2.97 12.47 21.03
N ASN A 397 -1.70 12.25 20.71
CA ASN A 397 -1.31 11.94 19.35
C ASN A 397 -1.60 10.47 18.99
N ARG A 398 -2.69 10.24 18.24
CA ARG A 398 -3.05 8.90 17.72
C ARG A 398 -1.94 8.19 16.93
N ARG A 399 -1.04 8.93 16.27
CA ARG A 399 0.02 8.34 15.44
C ARG A 399 1.10 7.65 16.27
N LEU A 400 1.13 7.84 17.59
CA LEU A 400 1.99 7.08 18.51
C LEU A 400 1.69 5.57 18.49
N LEU A 401 0.46 5.18 18.13
CA LEU A 401 0.08 3.78 18.00
C LEU A 401 0.69 3.10 16.77
N LEU A 402 1.18 3.87 15.79
CA LEU A 402 1.82 3.31 14.60
C LEU A 402 3.20 2.73 14.96
N PRO A 403 3.63 1.67 14.28
CA PRO A 403 4.97 1.09 14.51
C PRO A 403 6.11 1.96 13.98
N PHE A 404 5.82 3.11 13.33
CA PHE A 404 6.80 4.02 12.73
C PHE A 404 6.84 5.36 13.46
N GLN A 405 7.86 5.56 14.30
CA GLN A 405 7.99 6.76 15.13
C GLN A 405 8.38 8.00 14.32
N HIS A 406 9.01 7.79 13.16
CA HIS A 406 9.51 8.87 12.30
C HIS A 406 8.67 9.05 11.04
N LEU A 407 7.46 8.48 10.97
CA LEU A 407 6.54 8.65 9.83
C LEU A 407 6.29 10.13 9.53
N GLY A 408 6.02 10.96 10.54
CA GLY A 408 5.77 12.39 10.32
C GLY A 408 6.98 13.12 9.72
N GLN A 409 8.21 12.75 10.11
CA GLN A 409 9.43 13.29 9.50
C GLN A 409 9.58 12.82 8.05
N TYR A 410 9.28 11.54 7.78
CA TYR A 410 9.31 10.98 6.43
C TYR A 410 8.33 11.68 5.48
N GLU A 411 7.07 11.87 5.91
CA GLU A 411 6.07 12.61 5.14
C GLU A 411 6.51 14.05 4.87
N ASN A 412 7.12 14.70 5.87
CA ASN A 412 7.59 16.07 5.77
C ASN A 412 8.80 16.24 4.85
N LEU A 413 9.47 15.17 4.39
CA LEU A 413 10.56 15.28 3.43
C LEU A 413 10.06 15.62 2.02
N PHE A 414 8.87 15.17 1.64
CA PHE A 414 8.32 15.42 0.31
C PHE A 414 8.08 16.92 0.11
N ASN A 415 8.63 17.48 -0.98
CA ASN A 415 8.52 18.91 -1.33
C ASN A 415 9.04 19.90 -0.25
N ASN A 416 9.88 19.45 0.69
CA ASN A 416 10.42 20.30 1.75
C ASN A 416 11.97 20.23 1.82
N PRO A 417 12.66 21.12 1.10
CA PRO A 417 14.13 21.17 1.12
C PRO A 417 14.73 21.41 2.51
N ARG A 418 14.01 22.13 3.39
CA ARG A 418 14.50 22.43 4.75
C ARG A 418 14.55 21.17 5.60
N GLU A 419 13.49 20.35 5.54
CA GLU A 419 13.45 19.08 6.27
C GLU A 419 14.56 18.13 5.79
N LYS A 420 14.81 18.07 4.47
CA LYS A 420 15.92 17.30 3.91
C LYS A 420 17.28 17.71 4.47
N VAL A 421 17.54 19.00 4.65
CA VAL A 421 18.79 19.48 5.27
C VAL A 421 18.87 19.09 6.75
N THR A 422 17.77 19.17 7.49
CA THR A 422 17.72 18.82 8.92
C THR A 422 17.91 17.32 9.17
N VAL A 423 17.36 16.49 8.29
CA VAL A 423 17.36 15.03 8.43
C VAL A 423 18.65 14.40 7.90
N ARG A 424 19.31 15.00 6.91
CA ARG A 424 20.52 14.46 6.29
C ARG A 424 21.63 14.07 7.28
N PRO A 425 22.04 14.91 8.26
CA PRO A 425 23.06 14.51 9.23
C PRO A 425 22.66 13.30 10.07
N LYS A 426 21.35 13.15 10.37
CA LYS A 426 20.82 11.99 11.11
C LYS A 426 20.93 10.72 10.28
N LEU A 427 20.62 10.78 8.98
CA LEU A 427 20.78 9.66 8.06
C LEU A 427 22.24 9.27 7.88
N ILE A 428 23.14 10.25 7.73
CA ILE A 428 24.59 10.01 7.66
C ILE A 428 25.09 9.27 8.90
N ASN A 429 24.71 9.76 10.09
CA ASN A 429 25.09 9.11 11.34
C ASN A 429 24.47 7.70 11.48
N GLY A 430 23.21 7.53 11.06
CA GLY A 430 22.55 6.22 10.98
C GLY A 430 23.30 5.23 10.08
N LEU A 431 23.73 5.68 8.90
CA LEU A 431 24.53 4.89 7.95
C LEU A 431 25.90 4.53 8.53
N ASN A 432 26.64 5.50 9.08
CA ASN A 432 27.95 5.25 9.70
C ASN A 432 27.87 4.19 10.81
N ARG A 433 26.82 4.26 11.64
CA ARG A 433 26.57 3.28 12.70
C ARG A 433 26.17 1.92 12.14
N SER A 434 25.33 1.89 11.10
CA SER A 434 24.91 0.65 10.45
C SER A 434 26.07 -0.04 9.70
N PHE A 435 26.95 0.72 9.03
CA PHE A 435 28.08 0.16 8.29
C PHE A 435 29.09 -0.51 9.22
N THR A 436 29.21 -0.01 10.44
CA THR A 436 30.21 -0.46 11.42
C THR A 436 29.63 -1.40 12.47
N ASN A 437 28.30 -1.45 12.62
CA ASN A 437 27.62 -2.03 13.77
C ASN A 437 28.21 -1.52 15.11
N ARG A 438 28.55 -0.23 15.17
CA ARG A 438 29.13 0.44 16.34
C ARG A 438 28.46 1.79 16.57
N LEU A 439 28.52 2.28 17.82
CA LEU A 439 28.08 3.62 18.17
C LEU A 439 29.13 4.65 17.75
N VAL A 440 29.10 5.03 16.47
CA VAL A 440 29.92 6.09 15.91
C VAL A 440 29.43 7.45 16.39
N LYS A 441 30.37 8.35 16.69
CA LYS A 441 30.10 9.75 17.03
C LYS A 441 29.45 10.47 15.83
N PRO A 442 28.42 11.30 16.04
CA PRO A 442 27.82 12.07 14.96
C PRO A 442 28.87 12.88 14.20
N SER A 443 28.91 12.69 12.88
CA SER A 443 29.79 13.38 11.94
C SER A 443 28.97 14.03 10.83
N GLN A 444 29.52 15.04 10.18
CA GLN A 444 28.96 15.62 8.96
C GLN A 444 29.31 14.80 7.72
N SER A 445 30.11 13.75 7.86
CA SER A 445 30.60 12.96 6.73
C SER A 445 30.20 11.50 6.84
N LEU A 446 29.96 10.90 5.68
CA LEU A 446 29.68 9.48 5.53
C LEU A 446 30.99 8.75 5.24
N PHE A 447 31.28 7.72 6.02
CA PHE A 447 32.53 6.98 5.93
C PHE A 447 32.35 5.69 5.11
N ALA A 448 33.18 5.49 4.10
CA ALA A 448 33.28 4.20 3.41
C ALA A 448 34.13 3.24 4.25
N THR A 449 33.48 2.57 5.21
CA THR A 449 34.18 1.71 6.18
C THR A 449 34.25 0.25 5.73
N SER A 450 35.34 -0.44 6.05
CA SER A 450 35.39 -1.92 5.99
C SER A 450 34.89 -2.57 7.28
N GLN A 451 34.80 -3.91 7.29
CA GLN A 451 34.48 -4.69 8.50
C GLN A 451 35.50 -4.48 9.63
N ASN A 452 36.75 -4.15 9.30
CA ASN A 452 37.82 -3.90 10.26
C ASN A 452 37.86 -2.44 10.75
N LEU A 453 36.80 -1.65 10.51
CA LEU A 453 36.69 -0.25 10.90
C LEU A 453 37.70 0.69 10.23
N MET A 454 38.39 0.25 9.18
CA MET A 454 39.20 1.13 8.33
C MET A 454 38.29 1.99 7.46
N ILE A 455 38.58 3.27 7.35
CA ILE A 455 37.90 4.26 6.51
C ILE A 455 38.70 4.35 5.20
N TYR A 456 38.09 3.97 4.08
CA TYR A 456 38.72 4.05 2.76
C TYR A 456 38.54 5.42 2.12
N ASP A 457 37.43 6.10 2.42
CA ASP A 457 37.14 7.44 1.92
C ASP A 457 36.09 8.13 2.82
N GLU A 458 36.06 9.46 2.78
CA GLU A 458 35.16 10.32 3.52
C GLU A 458 34.31 11.20 2.58
N PHE A 459 33.03 10.88 2.49
CA PHE A 459 32.08 11.65 1.71
C PHE A 459 31.45 12.75 2.58
N ARG A 460 31.88 14.00 2.37
CA ARG A 460 31.29 15.16 3.07
C ARG A 460 29.78 15.18 2.87
N GLY A 461 29.00 15.40 3.92
CA GLY A 461 27.53 15.29 3.86
C GLY A 461 26.82 16.22 2.88
N ARG A 462 27.49 17.17 2.23
CA ARG A 462 26.92 17.90 1.08
C ARG A 462 26.87 17.09 -0.21
N THR A 463 27.67 16.04 -0.34
CA THR A 463 27.66 15.14 -1.49
C THR A 463 26.47 14.19 -1.46
N LEU A 464 25.95 13.87 -0.27
CA LEU A 464 24.75 13.04 -0.12
C LEU A 464 23.49 13.89 -0.37
N GLU A 465 22.86 13.69 -1.52
CA GLU A 465 21.59 14.30 -1.89
C GLU A 465 20.40 13.40 -1.54
N ILE A 466 19.30 14.01 -1.07
CA ILE A 466 18.02 13.33 -0.84
C ILE A 466 17.08 13.76 -1.96
N LYS A 467 16.96 12.92 -2.99
CA LYS A 467 16.10 13.18 -4.15
C LYS A 467 14.75 12.51 -3.97
N ASP A 468 13.69 13.22 -4.37
CA ASP A 468 12.35 12.63 -4.40
C ASP A 468 12.30 11.59 -5.52
N GLN A 469 11.45 10.58 -5.36
CA GLN A 469 11.06 9.74 -6.49
C GLN A 469 10.45 10.63 -7.59
N GLU A 470 10.88 10.39 -8.83
CA GLU A 470 10.38 11.13 -9.98
C GLU A 470 8.86 10.99 -10.10
N GLY A 471 8.20 12.13 -10.29
CA GLY A 471 6.75 12.18 -10.48
C GLY A 471 6.35 11.58 -11.82
N ARG A 472 5.15 10.99 -11.86
CA ARG A 472 4.49 10.52 -13.08
C ARG A 472 3.16 11.24 -13.26
N GLU A 473 3.05 12.02 -14.32
CA GLU A 473 1.82 12.75 -14.65
C GLU A 473 0.82 11.89 -15.43
N ASP A 474 1.34 10.86 -16.07
CA ASP A 474 0.67 10.02 -17.05
C ASP A 474 -0.21 8.94 -16.38
N ILE A 475 0.12 8.57 -15.15
CA ILE A 475 -0.64 7.64 -14.32
C ILE A 475 -1.06 8.25 -12.98
N ASP A 476 -1.94 7.55 -12.26
CA ASP A 476 -2.37 7.89 -10.91
C ASP A 476 -1.26 7.55 -9.91
N PHE A 477 -0.30 8.48 -9.78
CA PHE A 477 0.90 8.30 -8.99
C PHE A 477 1.11 9.41 -7.98
N ILE A 478 1.49 9.04 -6.76
CA ILE A 478 1.93 9.94 -5.71
C ILE A 478 3.29 9.44 -5.18
N PRO A 479 4.37 10.26 -5.25
CA PRO A 479 5.69 9.86 -4.76
C PRO A 479 5.65 9.34 -3.33
N SER A 480 6.19 8.14 -3.11
CA SER A 480 6.17 7.47 -1.80
C SER A 480 7.56 7.11 -1.28
N LYS A 481 8.62 7.39 -2.06
CA LYS A 481 10.00 7.04 -1.75
C LYS A 481 10.97 8.17 -2.07
N PHE A 482 12.18 8.01 -1.56
CA PHE A 482 13.32 8.87 -1.84
C PHE A 482 14.50 8.05 -2.38
N LYS A 483 15.47 8.74 -2.97
CA LYS A 483 16.79 8.20 -3.30
C LYS A 483 17.83 9.00 -2.52
N LEU A 484 18.70 8.30 -1.78
CA LEU A 484 19.93 8.86 -1.27
C LEU A 484 21.01 8.67 -2.33
N GLU A 485 21.58 9.75 -2.84
CA GLU A 485 22.51 9.71 -3.98
C GLU A 485 23.82 10.42 -3.62
N ILE A 486 24.95 9.77 -3.89
CA ILE A 486 26.29 10.39 -3.82
C ILE A 486 26.81 10.68 -5.22
N SER A 487 26.59 9.75 -6.14
CA SER A 487 26.88 9.87 -7.55
C SER A 487 25.80 9.13 -8.36
N PRO A 488 25.71 9.32 -9.68
CA PRO A 488 24.73 8.60 -10.51
C PRO A 488 24.81 7.07 -10.39
N GLU A 489 25.99 6.55 -10.04
CA GLU A 489 26.27 5.12 -9.88
C GLU A 489 26.03 4.61 -8.45
N VAL A 490 26.10 5.48 -7.43
CA VAL A 490 26.01 5.11 -6.02
C VAL A 490 24.78 5.76 -5.38
N LYS A 491 23.72 4.96 -5.31
CA LYS A 491 22.40 5.38 -4.81
C LYS A 491 21.75 4.30 -3.94
N LEU A 492 21.05 4.73 -2.90
CA LEU A 492 20.22 3.89 -2.05
C LEU A 492 18.76 4.30 -2.20
N GLN A 493 17.90 3.38 -2.64
CA GLN A 493 16.47 3.59 -2.57
C GLN A 493 16.05 3.57 -1.10
N MET A 494 15.30 4.58 -0.68
CA MET A 494 14.89 4.75 0.71
C MET A 494 13.37 4.85 0.76
N ASN A 495 12.74 3.75 1.15
CA ASN A 495 11.34 3.69 1.56
C ASN A 495 11.22 4.03 3.07
N LEU A 496 10.01 4.07 3.62
CA LEU A 496 9.78 4.37 5.04
C LEU A 496 10.48 3.38 5.97
N TYR A 497 10.59 2.13 5.55
CA TYR A 497 11.21 1.08 6.35
C TYR A 497 12.70 1.34 6.59
N ILE A 498 13.45 1.61 5.52
CA ILE A 498 14.89 1.95 5.58
C ILE A 498 15.09 3.27 6.32
N PHE A 499 14.21 4.25 6.09
CA PHE A 499 14.26 5.52 6.78
C PHE A 499 14.10 5.36 8.31
N GLU A 500 13.06 4.64 8.74
CA GLU A 500 12.80 4.36 10.15
C GLU A 500 13.99 3.63 10.79
N TYR A 501 14.57 2.65 10.07
CA TYR A 501 15.78 1.94 10.50
C TYR A 501 16.95 2.89 10.77
N LEU A 502 17.33 3.70 9.78
CA LEU A 502 18.47 4.61 9.90
C LEU A 502 18.26 5.63 11.02
N MET A 503 17.04 6.12 11.19
CA MET A 503 16.69 7.11 12.22
C MET A 503 16.71 6.51 13.64
N ARG A 504 16.28 5.25 13.81
CA ARG A 504 16.40 4.52 15.09
C ARG A 504 17.86 4.22 15.44
N VAL A 505 18.65 3.74 14.47
CA VAL A 505 20.08 3.49 14.65
C VAL A 505 20.83 4.78 15.00
N ASN A 506 20.48 5.89 14.36
CA ASN A 506 20.99 7.22 14.72
C ASN A 506 20.68 7.59 16.18
N SER A 507 19.53 7.19 16.72
CA SER A 507 19.14 7.44 18.11
C SER A 507 19.73 6.42 19.10
N GLY A 508 20.52 5.44 18.62
CA GLY A 508 21.10 4.38 19.45
C GLY A 508 20.13 3.24 19.76
N GLY A 509 19.00 3.16 19.04
CA GLY A 509 18.04 2.06 19.16
C GLY A 509 18.63 0.73 18.66
N THR A 510 18.07 -0.38 19.13
CA THR A 510 18.50 -1.73 18.75
C THR A 510 18.11 -2.08 17.31
N HIS A 511 19.03 -2.74 16.59
CA HIS A 511 18.85 -3.29 15.23
C HIS A 511 17.65 -4.27 15.11
N ASN A 512 17.18 -4.81 16.24
CA ASN A 512 16.35 -6.01 16.31
C ASN A 512 14.88 -5.84 15.85
N VAL A 513 14.45 -4.64 15.49
CA VAL A 513 13.04 -4.38 15.11
C VAL A 513 12.84 -4.36 13.59
N LEU A 514 13.91 -4.36 12.79
CA LEU A 514 13.81 -4.17 11.34
C LEU A 514 14.67 -5.19 10.57
N SER A 515 14.14 -5.62 9.41
CA SER A 515 14.39 -6.88 8.71
C SER A 515 15.78 -7.00 8.08
N GLU A 516 16.20 -8.25 7.84
CA GLU A 516 17.40 -8.61 7.07
C GLU A 516 17.47 -7.87 5.71
N GLU A 517 16.34 -7.53 5.12
CA GLU A 517 16.25 -6.82 3.84
C GLU A 517 16.84 -5.40 3.91
N ALA A 518 16.61 -4.67 5.01
CA ALA A 518 17.20 -3.34 5.20
C ALA A 518 18.73 -3.44 5.30
N HIS A 519 19.24 -4.45 5.99
CA HIS A 519 20.67 -4.71 6.09
C HIS A 519 21.29 -5.00 4.72
N ILE A 520 20.66 -5.85 3.90
CA ILE A 520 21.15 -6.18 2.56
C ILE A 520 21.28 -4.93 1.68
N LEU A 521 20.27 -4.06 1.68
CA LEU A 521 20.29 -2.84 0.86
C LEU A 521 21.35 -1.84 1.35
N ILE A 522 21.50 -1.69 2.66
CA ILE A 522 22.50 -0.80 3.26
C ILE A 522 23.92 -1.34 3.03
N ASP A 523 24.13 -2.64 3.13
CA ASP A 523 25.43 -3.28 2.84
C ASP A 523 25.77 -3.21 1.35
N THR A 524 24.78 -3.32 0.47
CA THR A 524 24.98 -3.11 -0.98
C THR A 524 25.44 -1.68 -1.24
N PHE A 525 24.76 -0.69 -0.65
CA PHE A 525 25.14 0.71 -0.75
C PHE A 525 26.54 0.99 -0.18
N LYS A 526 26.90 0.38 0.95
CA LYS A 526 28.25 0.41 1.52
C LYS A 526 29.31 -0.14 0.56
N ASN A 527 29.03 -1.27 -0.09
CA ASN A 527 29.96 -1.89 -1.03
C ASN A 527 30.13 -1.03 -2.30
N ASP A 528 29.06 -0.41 -2.79
CA ASP A 528 29.14 0.53 -3.91
C ASP A 528 29.97 1.77 -3.55
N LEU A 529 29.90 2.27 -2.31
CA LEU A 529 30.79 3.33 -1.82
C LEU A 529 32.25 2.89 -1.79
N LEU A 530 32.54 1.70 -1.26
CA LEU A 530 33.89 1.14 -1.23
C LEU A 530 34.47 0.96 -2.65
N ARG A 531 33.62 0.64 -3.65
CA ARG A 531 34.05 0.47 -5.04
C ARG A 531 34.56 1.77 -5.66
N ILE A 532 34.01 2.92 -5.27
CA ILE A 532 34.39 4.24 -5.79
C ILE A 532 35.40 4.96 -4.88
N SER A 533 35.80 4.34 -3.76
CA SER A 533 36.72 4.94 -2.80
C SER A 533 38.17 4.81 -3.26
N GLU A 534 38.95 5.88 -3.12
CA GLU A 534 40.39 5.90 -3.39
C GLU A 534 41.17 6.07 -2.07
N PRO A 535 41.73 4.99 -1.48
CA PRO A 535 42.43 5.10 -0.20
C PRO A 535 43.76 5.87 -0.34
N GLU A 536 44.08 6.70 0.64
CA GLU A 536 45.37 7.40 0.71
C GLU A 536 46.53 6.41 0.97
N GLU A 537 47.58 6.45 0.14
CA GLU A 537 48.67 5.45 0.19
C GLU A 537 49.49 5.44 1.50
N TYR A 538 49.52 6.55 2.24
CA TYR A 538 50.43 6.74 3.39
C TYR A 538 49.72 7.08 4.70
N VAL A 539 48.38 7.07 4.72
CA VAL A 539 47.58 7.39 5.91
C VAL A 539 46.55 6.30 6.13
N LEU A 540 46.58 5.68 7.30
CA LEU A 540 45.57 4.72 7.71
C LEU A 540 44.49 5.44 8.53
N ASN A 541 43.35 5.69 7.90
CA ASN A 541 42.17 6.23 8.56
C ASN A 541 41.36 5.08 9.19
N ILE A 542 41.04 5.19 10.48
CA ILE A 542 40.26 4.17 11.22
C ILE A 542 39.20 4.80 12.11
N LEU A 543 38.19 4.02 12.48
CA LEU A 543 37.33 4.33 13.60
C LEU A 543 37.86 3.68 14.87
N ARG A 544 38.40 4.48 15.79
CA ARG A 544 38.91 4.03 17.08
C ARG A 544 37.87 4.27 18.18
N LEU A 545 37.78 3.34 19.13
CA LEU A 545 37.00 3.54 20.35
C LEU A 545 37.65 4.62 21.23
N ASP A 546 36.91 5.71 21.45
CA ASP A 546 37.21 6.69 22.48
C ASP A 546 36.72 6.18 23.83
N ARG A 547 37.63 6.00 24.79
CA ARG A 547 37.33 5.43 26.11
C ARG A 547 36.59 6.39 27.03
N GLU A 548 36.67 7.70 26.78
CA GLU A 548 35.98 8.70 27.60
C GLU A 548 34.50 8.77 27.25
N THR A 549 34.19 8.79 25.96
CA THR A 549 32.82 8.92 25.48
C THR A 549 32.13 7.56 25.23
N GLY A 550 32.91 6.48 25.09
CA GLY A 550 32.42 5.16 24.68
C GLY A 550 31.99 5.09 23.21
N LEU A 551 32.27 6.12 22.43
CA LEU A 551 31.92 6.22 21.01
C LEU A 551 33.12 5.92 20.12
N TYR A 552 32.85 5.46 18.91
CA TYR A 552 33.87 5.33 17.87
C TYR A 552 34.05 6.67 17.17
N VAL A 553 35.30 7.13 17.06
CA VAL A 553 35.71 8.39 16.45
C VAL A 553 36.72 8.14 15.34
N ASP A 554 36.76 9.04 14.36
CA ASP A 554 37.78 9.05 13.32
C ASP A 554 39.16 9.31 13.94
N ASP A 555 40.14 8.55 13.48
CA ASP A 555 41.53 8.66 13.89
C ASP A 555 42.44 8.35 12.70
N GLN A 556 43.59 8.99 12.64
CA GLN A 556 44.56 8.84 11.56
C GLN A 556 45.87 8.30 12.11
N ILE A 557 46.40 7.25 11.48
CA ILE A 557 47.71 6.69 11.78
C ILE A 557 48.59 6.90 10.56
N GLU A 558 49.63 7.74 10.69
CA GLU A 558 50.68 7.86 9.66
C GLU A 558 51.48 6.55 9.61
N LEU A 559 51.66 5.98 8.40
CA LEU A 559 52.29 4.68 8.17
C LEU A 559 53.80 4.75 7.92
#